data_AF-A0A3N5VDE7-F1
#
_entry.id   AF-A0A3N5VDE7-F1
#
_cell.length_a   1.000
_cell.length_b   1.000
_cell.length_c   1.000
_cell.angle_alpha   90.00
_cell.angle_beta   90.00
_cell.angle_gamma   90.00
#
_symmetry.space_group_name_H-M   'P 1'
#
loop_
_entity.id
_entity.type
_entity.pdbx_description
1 polymer ?
#
loop_
_entity_poly.entity_id
_entity_poly.type
_entity_poly.pdbx_seq_one_letter_code
_entity_poly.pdbx_strand_id
1 'polypeptide(L)'
;EHVRVTDRYGGESLVPFALQPGDIAVADNGYGYRMSVASATHQQADVVLRVTPATFPLETAAGEAFEVIPWLRTPGPAIREWHGWCAWEHQRYAVRLLAAQLPPAAAAIARRRVRHKAQTKGRMPSATALLLADWVLLVTTLAAPAWPLGDVLRLYRARWQVERVLKRMQQWLQLNQIRSKHPTSVEATVRALLIAWALQEEAMATIRAHLPTDTPMAPMPVSRWLLTGIGLDTLRQQVFGTWSQARVQTGLPRLRRFVVLSPRRREPQETTIRAWLTGRALVLPCIEQEAA
;
A
#
# COMPACT_ATOMS: atom_id res chain seq x y z
N GLU A 1 17.89 -2.70 11.22
CA GLU A 1 16.65 -2.28 10.54
C GLU A 1 16.60 -0.77 10.44
N HIS A 2 16.46 -0.20 9.24
CA HIS A 2 16.37 1.24 9.03
C HIS A 2 15.00 1.59 8.44
N VAL A 3 14.17 2.29 9.21
CA VAL A 3 12.98 2.97 8.66
C VAL A 3 13.46 4.25 7.98
N ARG A 4 13.38 4.30 6.65
CA ARG A 4 13.73 5.49 5.87
C ARG A 4 12.47 6.29 5.55
N VAL A 5 12.39 7.52 6.01
CA VAL A 5 11.35 8.47 5.61
C VAL A 5 11.88 9.25 4.41
N THR A 6 11.16 9.17 3.29
CA THR A 6 11.48 9.92 2.06
C THR A 6 10.39 10.93 1.76
N ASP A 7 10.67 11.84 0.84
CA ASP A 7 9.65 12.72 0.26
C ASP A 7 8.90 12.03 -0.90
N ARG A 8 8.14 12.81 -1.66
CA ARG A 8 7.35 12.35 -2.79
C ARG A 8 8.17 11.87 -4.01
N TYR A 9 9.49 12.05 -4.02
CA TYR A 9 10.34 11.73 -5.18
C TYR A 9 11.09 10.40 -5.05
N GLY A 10 11.08 9.75 -3.88
CA GLY A 10 11.89 8.55 -3.62
C GLY A 10 11.17 7.19 -3.67
N GLY A 11 9.87 7.14 -4.02
CA GLY A 11 9.01 6.01 -3.64
C GLY A 11 8.83 4.84 -4.63
N GLU A 12 9.21 4.97 -5.91
CA GLU A 12 8.84 4.00 -6.96
C GLU A 12 10.05 3.19 -7.46
N SER A 13 10.80 2.54 -6.55
CA SER A 13 11.94 1.68 -6.90
C SER A 13 12.20 0.62 -5.83
N LEU A 14 12.72 -0.55 -6.23
CA LEU A 14 13.22 -1.55 -5.27
C LEU A 14 14.62 -1.23 -4.73
N VAL A 15 15.33 -0.28 -5.34
CA VAL A 15 16.71 0.11 -4.94
C VAL A 15 16.85 0.49 -3.46
N PRO A 16 15.90 1.20 -2.82
CA PRO A 16 16.04 1.57 -1.41
C PRO A 16 15.86 0.40 -0.43
N PHE A 17 15.41 -0.77 -0.89
CA PHE A 17 15.13 -1.93 -0.05
C PHE A 17 16.36 -2.81 0.08
N ALA A 18 16.72 -3.16 1.32
CA ALA A 18 17.76 -4.12 1.64
C ALA A 18 17.18 -5.54 1.62
N LEU A 19 17.16 -6.16 0.44
CA LEU A 19 16.71 -7.53 0.25
C LEU A 19 17.79 -8.51 0.73
N GLN A 20 17.38 -9.61 1.32
CA GLN A 20 18.27 -10.70 1.72
C GLN A 20 18.38 -11.74 0.61
N PRO A 21 19.51 -12.47 0.53
CA PRO A 21 19.63 -13.61 -0.37
C PRO A 21 18.49 -14.60 -0.20
N GLY A 22 17.82 -14.95 -1.30
CA GLY A 22 16.65 -15.84 -1.31
C GLY A 22 15.30 -15.17 -1.06
N ASP A 23 15.26 -13.86 -0.79
CA ASP A 23 14.00 -13.11 -0.76
C ASP A 23 13.31 -13.10 -2.12
N ILE A 24 11.98 -13.02 -2.13
CA ILE A 24 11.18 -12.83 -3.34
C ILE A 24 10.41 -11.52 -3.24
N ALA A 25 10.85 -10.50 -3.98
CA ALA A 25 10.18 -9.21 -4.04
C ALA A 25 8.98 -9.26 -5.00
N VAL A 26 7.77 -9.11 -4.45
CA VAL A 26 6.51 -9.10 -5.22
C VAL A 26 5.95 -7.69 -5.30
N ALA A 27 5.90 -7.10 -6.49
CA ALA A 27 5.52 -5.70 -6.65
C ALA A 27 4.60 -5.42 -7.84
N ASP A 28 3.84 -4.34 -7.74
CA ASP A 28 2.92 -3.92 -8.79
C ASP A 28 3.63 -3.15 -9.91
N ASN A 29 2.85 -2.57 -10.81
CA ASN A 29 3.36 -1.90 -11.99
C ASN A 29 4.12 -0.60 -11.70
N GLY A 30 4.03 -0.05 -10.48
CA GLY A 30 4.84 1.09 -10.06
C GLY A 30 6.31 0.72 -9.85
N TYR A 31 6.60 -0.56 -9.67
CA TYR A 31 7.97 -1.09 -9.51
C TYR A 31 8.45 -1.88 -10.73
N GLY A 32 7.61 -1.98 -11.77
CA GLY A 32 7.81 -2.80 -12.97
C GLY A 32 8.85 -2.25 -13.95
N TYR A 33 10.07 -2.00 -13.46
CA TYR A 33 11.19 -1.45 -14.21
C TYR A 33 12.40 -2.40 -14.19
N ARG A 34 13.23 -2.38 -15.25
CA ARG A 34 14.39 -3.27 -15.39
C ARG A 34 15.42 -3.08 -14.27
N MET A 35 15.57 -1.84 -13.78
CA MET A 35 16.40 -1.53 -12.62
C MET A 35 15.99 -2.32 -11.35
N SER A 36 14.69 -2.59 -11.17
CA SER A 36 14.21 -3.39 -10.03
C SER A 36 14.68 -4.84 -10.11
N VAL A 37 14.76 -5.41 -11.32
CA VAL A 37 15.32 -6.76 -11.55
C VAL A 37 16.82 -6.76 -11.25
N ALA A 38 17.55 -5.77 -11.78
CA ALA A 38 18.97 -5.63 -11.54
C ALA A 38 19.30 -5.52 -10.05
N SER A 39 18.63 -4.61 -9.35
CA SER A 39 18.83 -4.36 -7.92
C SER A 39 18.52 -5.57 -7.04
N ALA A 40 17.48 -6.35 -7.36
CA ALA A 40 17.17 -7.58 -6.62
C ALA A 40 18.19 -8.68 -6.92
N THR A 41 18.55 -8.87 -8.19
CA THR A 41 19.52 -9.90 -8.61
C THR A 41 20.89 -9.64 -8.00
N HIS A 42 21.35 -8.39 -7.94
CA HIS A 42 22.61 -8.02 -7.27
C HIS A 42 22.60 -8.32 -5.77
N GLN A 43 21.42 -8.33 -5.13
CA GLN A 43 21.23 -8.72 -3.73
C GLN A 43 20.95 -10.23 -3.56
N GLN A 44 21.10 -11.03 -4.63
CA GLN A 44 20.81 -12.46 -4.64
C GLN A 44 19.35 -12.78 -4.26
N ALA A 45 18.45 -11.84 -4.56
CA ALA A 45 17.02 -11.97 -4.37
C ALA A 45 16.31 -12.13 -5.73
N ASP A 46 15.11 -12.67 -5.67
CA ASP A 46 14.25 -12.89 -6.83
C ASP A 46 13.11 -11.88 -6.89
N VAL A 47 12.49 -11.75 -8.06
CA VAL A 47 11.36 -10.83 -8.25
C VAL A 47 10.14 -11.49 -8.89
N VAL A 48 8.97 -10.93 -8.59
CA VAL A 48 7.73 -11.09 -9.35
C VAL A 48 7.10 -9.71 -9.52
N LEU A 49 7.32 -9.10 -10.68
CA LEU A 49 6.93 -7.71 -10.96
C LEU A 49 5.82 -7.68 -12.01
N ARG A 50 4.78 -6.88 -11.77
CA ARG A 50 3.88 -6.52 -12.87
C ARG A 50 4.55 -5.49 -13.77
N VAL A 51 4.46 -5.67 -15.08
CA VAL A 51 5.14 -4.81 -16.05
C VAL A 51 4.20 -4.28 -17.12
N THR A 52 4.59 -3.14 -17.70
CA THR A 52 4.05 -2.62 -18.96
C THR A 52 5.10 -2.81 -20.05
N PRO A 53 4.80 -3.44 -21.20
CA PRO A 53 5.79 -3.70 -22.24
C PRO A 53 6.52 -2.45 -22.72
N ALA A 54 5.81 -1.31 -22.81
CA ALA A 54 6.39 -0.04 -23.24
C ALA A 54 7.51 0.48 -22.31
N THR A 55 7.53 0.09 -21.03
CA THR A 55 8.54 0.53 -20.05
C THR A 55 9.47 -0.61 -19.63
N PHE A 56 9.31 -1.80 -20.22
CA PHE A 56 10.08 -2.99 -19.90
C PHE A 56 10.43 -3.75 -21.19
N PRO A 57 11.39 -3.26 -21.99
CA PRO A 57 11.85 -3.96 -23.18
C PRO A 57 12.51 -5.28 -22.79
N LEU A 58 12.22 -6.32 -23.58
CA LEU A 58 12.74 -7.68 -23.42
C LEU A 58 13.57 -8.05 -24.64
N GLU A 59 14.51 -8.96 -24.45
CA GLU A 59 15.47 -9.41 -25.45
C GLU A 59 15.48 -10.94 -25.56
N THR A 60 15.61 -11.45 -26.78
CA THR A 60 15.85 -12.88 -27.06
C THR A 60 17.26 -13.29 -26.67
N ALA A 61 17.60 -14.58 -26.75
CA ALA A 61 18.96 -15.07 -26.46
C ALA A 61 20.02 -14.38 -27.31
N ALA A 62 19.70 -14.15 -28.58
CA ALA A 62 20.54 -13.46 -29.56
C ALA A 62 20.69 -11.94 -29.30
N GLY A 63 19.98 -11.37 -28.32
CA GLY A 63 20.04 -9.94 -28.01
C GLY A 63 19.07 -9.09 -28.85
N GLU A 64 18.18 -9.72 -29.61
CA GLU A 64 17.17 -9.02 -30.41
C GLU A 64 15.97 -8.63 -29.57
N ALA A 65 15.28 -7.55 -29.93
CA ALA A 65 14.09 -7.11 -29.20
C ALA A 65 12.94 -8.13 -29.31
N PHE A 66 12.34 -8.49 -28.18
CA PHE A 66 11.14 -9.32 -28.13
C PHE A 66 9.88 -8.47 -28.11
N GLU A 67 9.07 -8.58 -29.16
CA GLU A 67 7.83 -7.82 -29.28
C GLU A 67 6.64 -8.52 -28.58
N VAL A 68 6.33 -8.06 -27.37
CA VAL A 68 5.24 -8.63 -26.54
C VAL A 68 3.87 -8.48 -27.20
N ILE A 69 3.60 -7.38 -27.90
CA ILE A 69 2.26 -7.10 -28.46
C ILE A 69 1.88 -8.07 -29.60
N PRO A 70 2.72 -8.28 -30.64
CA PRO A 70 2.51 -9.36 -31.60
C PRO A 70 2.35 -10.72 -30.94
N TRP A 71 3.21 -11.07 -29.97
CA TRP A 71 3.14 -12.35 -29.26
C TRP A 71 1.80 -12.58 -28.54
N LEU A 72 1.22 -11.55 -27.93
CA LEU A 72 -0.10 -11.62 -27.31
C LEU A 72 -1.25 -11.74 -28.32
N ARG A 73 -1.09 -11.24 -29.54
CA ARG A 73 -2.11 -11.32 -30.60
C ARG A 73 -2.19 -12.70 -31.24
N THR A 74 -1.10 -13.46 -31.23
CA THR A 74 -1.08 -14.82 -31.76
C THR A 74 -2.10 -15.70 -30.99
N PRO A 75 -2.91 -16.52 -31.67
CA PRO A 75 -3.77 -17.50 -31.01
C PRO A 75 -2.97 -18.44 -30.12
N GLY A 76 -3.52 -18.80 -28.95
CA GLY A 76 -2.79 -19.62 -27.99
C GLY A 76 -3.49 -19.64 -26.63
N PRO A 77 -2.92 -20.36 -25.65
CA PRO A 77 -3.55 -20.56 -24.35
C PRO A 77 -3.77 -19.23 -23.61
N ALA A 78 -4.76 -19.23 -22.71
CA ALA A 78 -5.09 -18.07 -21.86
C ALA A 78 -3.94 -17.71 -20.90
N ILE A 79 -3.04 -18.64 -20.65
CA ILE A 79 -1.86 -18.41 -19.83
C ILE A 79 -0.63 -18.85 -20.62
N ARG A 80 0.35 -17.95 -20.71
CA ARG A 80 1.52 -18.10 -21.59
C ARG A 80 2.79 -17.74 -20.84
N GLU A 81 3.86 -18.38 -21.27
CA GLU A 81 5.20 -18.16 -20.76
C GLU A 81 6.14 -17.88 -21.91
N TRP A 82 7.11 -17.01 -21.66
CA TRP A 82 8.24 -16.77 -22.54
C TRP A 82 9.50 -16.57 -21.71
N HIS A 83 10.62 -17.08 -22.21
CA HIS A 83 11.93 -16.97 -21.55
C HIS A 83 12.83 -16.05 -22.36
N GLY A 84 13.50 -15.14 -21.67
CA GLY A 84 14.51 -14.32 -22.30
C GLY A 84 15.25 -13.44 -21.32
N TRP A 85 15.56 -12.22 -21.73
CA TRP A 85 16.41 -11.32 -20.98
C TRP A 85 15.80 -9.92 -20.91
N CYS A 86 16.18 -9.17 -19.87
CA CYS A 86 16.11 -7.72 -19.91
C CYS A 86 17.50 -7.14 -19.67
N ALA A 87 17.80 -6.00 -20.29
CA ALA A 87 19.07 -5.32 -20.09
C ALA A 87 18.95 -4.11 -19.16
N TRP A 88 19.92 -3.88 -18.29
CA TRP A 88 20.05 -2.66 -17.50
C TRP A 88 21.54 -2.38 -17.26
N GLU A 89 21.98 -1.13 -17.46
CA GLU A 89 23.39 -0.70 -17.31
C GLU A 89 24.40 -1.68 -17.95
N HIS A 90 24.16 -2.02 -19.23
CA HIS A 90 25.00 -2.93 -20.02
C HIS A 90 25.07 -4.38 -19.53
N GLN A 91 24.31 -4.76 -18.51
CA GLN A 91 24.17 -6.13 -18.04
C GLN A 91 22.82 -6.72 -18.47
N ARG A 92 22.81 -8.03 -18.75
CA ARG A 92 21.60 -8.78 -19.14
C ARG A 92 21.20 -9.71 -18.00
N TYR A 93 19.91 -9.68 -17.68
CA TYR A 93 19.31 -10.47 -16.60
C TYR A 93 18.33 -11.46 -17.20
N ALA A 94 18.52 -12.74 -16.90
CA ALA A 94 17.60 -13.79 -17.34
C ALA A 94 16.25 -13.62 -16.62
N VAL A 95 15.17 -13.63 -17.39
CA VAL A 95 13.82 -13.44 -16.89
C VAL A 95 12.82 -14.31 -17.65
N ARG A 96 11.68 -14.53 -16.99
CA ARG A 96 10.48 -15.14 -17.57
C ARG A 96 9.41 -14.08 -17.66
N LEU A 97 8.78 -13.95 -18.83
CA LEU A 97 7.56 -13.18 -19.01
C LEU A 97 6.37 -14.13 -18.94
N LEU A 98 5.46 -13.84 -18.02
CA LEU A 98 4.20 -14.55 -17.85
C LEU A 98 3.07 -13.64 -18.30
N ALA A 99 2.22 -14.14 -19.18
CA ALA A 99 1.00 -13.47 -19.59
C ALA A 99 -0.22 -14.31 -19.20
N ALA A 100 -1.09 -13.76 -18.37
CA ALA A 100 -2.33 -14.40 -17.97
C ALA A 100 -3.53 -13.55 -18.41
N GLN A 101 -4.40 -14.12 -19.23
CA GLN A 101 -5.61 -13.48 -19.69
C GLN A 101 -6.58 -13.34 -18.52
N LEU A 102 -7.18 -12.17 -18.39
CA LEU A 102 -8.22 -11.91 -17.40
C LEU A 102 -9.52 -12.61 -17.80
N PRO A 103 -10.29 -13.15 -16.83
CA PRO A 103 -11.65 -13.60 -17.08
C PRO A 103 -12.48 -12.49 -17.74
N PRO A 104 -13.45 -12.82 -18.62
CA PRO A 104 -14.18 -11.82 -19.42
C PRO A 104 -14.77 -10.65 -18.62
N ALA A 105 -15.33 -10.93 -17.44
CA ALA A 105 -15.87 -9.90 -16.55
C ALA A 105 -14.79 -8.95 -16.00
N ALA A 106 -13.64 -9.50 -15.59
CA ALA A 106 -12.51 -8.70 -15.09
C ALA A 106 -11.86 -7.88 -16.22
N ALA A 107 -11.73 -8.47 -17.41
CA ALA A 107 -11.24 -7.80 -18.61
C ALA A 107 -12.15 -6.62 -19.02
N ALA A 108 -13.48 -6.79 -18.97
CA ALA A 108 -14.43 -5.70 -19.23
C ALA A 108 -14.26 -4.52 -18.25
N ILE A 109 -14.08 -4.80 -16.95
CA ILE A 109 -13.80 -3.78 -15.93
C ILE A 109 -12.47 -3.08 -16.23
N ALA A 110 -11.42 -3.84 -16.56
CA ALA A 110 -10.11 -3.29 -16.89
C ALA A 110 -10.17 -2.37 -18.13
N ARG A 111 -10.82 -2.80 -19.22
CA ARG A 111 -11.06 -1.98 -20.42
C ARG A 111 -11.83 -0.71 -20.09
N ARG A 112 -12.88 -0.79 -19.25
CA ARG A 112 -13.63 0.40 -18.80
C ARG A 112 -12.73 1.39 -18.05
N ARG A 113 -11.86 0.92 -17.17
CA ARG A 113 -10.88 1.76 -16.46
C ARG A 113 -9.91 2.44 -17.43
N VAL A 114 -9.41 1.71 -18.43
CA VAL A 114 -8.54 2.27 -19.48
C VAL A 114 -9.26 3.37 -20.26
N ARG A 115 -10.50 3.14 -20.71
CA ARG A 115 -11.32 4.14 -21.40
C ARG A 115 -11.55 5.38 -20.54
N HIS A 116 -11.93 5.19 -19.28
CA HIS A 116 -12.16 6.29 -18.36
C HIS A 116 -10.90 7.12 -18.11
N LYS A 117 -9.73 6.48 -17.91
CA LYS A 117 -8.43 7.16 -17.75
C LYS A 117 -7.97 7.89 -19.02
N ALA A 118 -8.41 7.46 -20.19
CA ALA A 118 -8.15 8.16 -21.45
C ALA A 118 -9.05 9.40 -21.56
N GLN A 119 -10.35 9.24 -21.29
CA GLN A 119 -11.35 10.31 -21.27
C GLN A 119 -11.00 11.44 -20.30
N THR A 120 -10.63 11.11 -19.05
CA THR A 120 -10.24 12.13 -18.05
C THR A 120 -8.99 12.92 -18.43
N LYS A 121 -8.22 12.43 -19.39
CA LYS A 121 -7.05 13.10 -19.95
C LYS A 121 -7.29 13.64 -21.37
N GLY A 122 -8.54 13.72 -21.83
CA GLY A 122 -8.90 14.28 -23.13
C GLY A 122 -8.37 13.51 -24.34
N ARG A 123 -8.12 12.20 -24.21
CA ARG A 123 -7.49 11.37 -25.26
C ARG A 123 -8.26 10.09 -25.52
N MET A 124 -8.12 9.53 -26.71
CA MET A 124 -8.70 8.23 -27.05
C MET A 124 -7.80 7.08 -26.54
N PRO A 125 -8.38 5.97 -26.02
CA PRO A 125 -7.62 4.79 -25.63
C PRO A 125 -7.10 4.08 -26.88
N SER A 126 -5.81 3.76 -26.92
CA SER A 126 -5.21 3.05 -28.05
C SER A 126 -5.64 1.57 -28.08
N ALA A 127 -5.61 0.96 -29.27
CA ALA A 127 -5.87 -0.47 -29.44
C ALA A 127 -4.92 -1.33 -28.59
N THR A 128 -3.65 -0.94 -28.51
CA THR A 128 -2.64 -1.60 -27.66
C THR A 128 -2.99 -1.52 -26.17
N ALA A 129 -3.47 -0.37 -25.69
CA ALA A 129 -3.87 -0.22 -24.29
C ALA A 129 -5.11 -1.06 -23.95
N LEU A 130 -6.05 -1.19 -24.89
CA LEU A 130 -7.22 -2.06 -24.73
C LEU A 130 -6.85 -3.54 -24.77
N LEU A 131 -5.95 -3.94 -25.67
CA LEU A 131 -5.41 -5.30 -25.70
C LEU A 131 -4.74 -5.65 -24.37
N LEU A 132 -3.82 -4.80 -23.89
CA LEU A 132 -3.11 -5.02 -22.63
C LEU A 132 -4.05 -5.04 -21.42
N ALA A 133 -5.20 -4.39 -21.49
CA ALA A 133 -6.20 -4.43 -20.42
C ALA A 133 -6.80 -5.82 -20.21
N ASP A 134 -6.70 -6.70 -21.21
CA ASP A 134 -7.20 -8.08 -21.15
C ASP A 134 -6.17 -9.04 -20.51
N TRP A 135 -4.97 -8.56 -20.19
CA TRP A 135 -3.87 -9.39 -19.69
C TRP A 135 -3.28 -8.86 -18.38
N VAL A 136 -2.78 -9.79 -17.57
CA VAL A 136 -1.82 -9.53 -16.50
C VAL A 136 -0.46 -9.99 -17.01
N LEU A 137 0.50 -9.06 -17.08
CA LEU A 137 1.86 -9.33 -17.49
C LEU A 137 2.78 -9.26 -16.29
N LEU A 138 3.48 -10.35 -16.01
CA LEU A 138 4.43 -10.46 -14.91
C LEU A 138 5.80 -10.83 -15.45
N VAL A 139 6.84 -10.22 -14.90
CA VAL A 139 8.23 -10.62 -15.11
C VAL A 139 8.76 -11.23 -13.81
N THR A 140 9.48 -12.35 -13.92
CA THR A 140 10.11 -13.02 -12.77
C THR A 140 11.49 -13.58 -13.12
N THR A 141 12.37 -13.62 -12.12
CA THR A 141 13.68 -14.30 -12.17
C THR A 141 13.63 -15.72 -11.61
N LEU A 142 12.52 -16.10 -10.96
CA LEU A 142 12.36 -17.40 -10.34
C LEU A 142 12.49 -18.53 -11.36
N ALA A 143 13.20 -19.60 -11.02
CA ALA A 143 13.39 -20.75 -11.90
C ALA A 143 12.08 -21.52 -12.14
N ALA A 144 11.78 -21.87 -13.40
CA ALA A 144 10.55 -22.55 -13.78
C ALA A 144 10.29 -23.90 -13.07
N PRO A 145 11.29 -24.76 -12.82
CA PRO A 145 11.06 -26.03 -12.12
C PRO A 145 10.58 -25.87 -10.67
N ALA A 146 11.09 -24.87 -9.95
CA ALA A 146 10.71 -24.61 -8.56
C ALA A 146 9.47 -23.72 -8.45
N TRP A 147 9.26 -22.84 -9.43
CA TRP A 147 8.13 -21.91 -9.48
C TRP A 147 7.39 -22.03 -10.80
N PRO A 148 6.50 -23.04 -10.91
CA PRO A 148 5.60 -23.17 -12.04
C PRO A 148 4.72 -21.93 -12.16
N LEU A 149 4.23 -21.69 -13.38
CA LEU A 149 3.52 -20.46 -13.71
C LEU A 149 2.30 -20.20 -12.80
N GLY A 150 1.55 -21.25 -12.46
CA GLY A 150 0.40 -21.16 -11.55
C GLY A 150 0.75 -20.63 -10.16
N ASP A 151 1.92 -20.99 -9.64
CA ASP A 151 2.39 -20.56 -8.32
C ASP A 151 2.91 -19.13 -8.34
N VAL A 152 3.58 -18.71 -9.41
CA VAL A 152 3.96 -17.29 -9.61
C VAL A 152 2.70 -16.41 -9.65
N LEU A 153 1.65 -16.83 -10.36
CA LEU A 153 0.37 -16.12 -10.39
C LEU A 153 -0.30 -16.10 -9.01
N ARG A 154 -0.26 -17.21 -8.25
CA ARG A 154 -0.80 -17.29 -6.89
C ARG A 154 -0.05 -16.36 -5.94
N LEU A 155 1.27 -16.36 -6.01
CA LEU A 155 2.14 -15.46 -5.24
C LEU A 155 1.86 -14.00 -5.58
N TYR A 156 1.78 -13.65 -6.87
CA TYR A 156 1.44 -12.30 -7.29
C TYR A 156 0.05 -11.87 -6.80
N ARG A 157 -0.94 -12.78 -6.81
CA ARG A 157 -2.25 -12.50 -6.22
C ARG A 157 -2.16 -12.17 -4.75
N ALA A 158 -1.24 -12.81 -4.00
CA ALA A 158 -1.01 -12.54 -2.58
C ALA A 158 -0.44 -11.13 -2.29
N ARG A 159 0.07 -10.41 -3.30
CA ARG A 159 0.53 -9.02 -3.16
C ARG A 159 -0.48 -8.12 -2.45
N TRP A 160 -1.79 -8.32 -2.68
CA TRP A 160 -2.85 -7.51 -2.04
C TRP A 160 -2.80 -7.49 -0.50
N GLN A 161 -2.11 -8.44 0.15
CA GLN A 161 -1.93 -8.43 1.60
C GLN A 161 -1.25 -7.13 2.07
N VAL A 162 -0.35 -6.54 1.28
CA VAL A 162 0.28 -5.25 1.63
C VAL A 162 -0.76 -4.12 1.69
N GLU A 163 -1.73 -4.10 0.77
CA GLU A 163 -2.81 -3.11 0.78
C GLU A 163 -3.67 -3.25 2.03
N ARG A 164 -3.90 -4.49 2.51
CA ARG A 164 -4.62 -4.72 3.77
C ARG A 164 -3.83 -4.23 4.97
N VAL A 165 -2.51 -4.42 4.98
CA VAL A 165 -1.63 -3.90 6.04
C VAL A 165 -1.71 -2.37 6.06
N LEU A 166 -1.52 -1.73 4.91
CA LEU A 166 -1.62 -0.26 4.79
C LEU A 166 -2.99 0.26 5.21
N LYS A 167 -4.08 -0.43 4.85
CA LYS A 167 -5.43 -0.08 5.33
C LYS A 167 -5.56 -0.20 6.86
N ARG A 168 -5.03 -1.26 7.47
CA ARG A 168 -5.03 -1.40 8.94
C ARG A 168 -4.24 -0.28 9.60
N MET A 169 -3.05 0.03 9.07
CA MET A 169 -2.21 1.12 9.57
C MET A 169 -2.93 2.46 9.47
N GLN A 170 -3.50 2.80 8.32
CA GLN A 170 -4.23 4.05 8.13
C GLN A 170 -5.41 4.19 9.10
N GLN A 171 -6.19 3.12 9.27
CA GLN A 171 -7.36 3.14 10.17
C GLN A 171 -6.96 3.24 11.64
N TRP A 172 -6.00 2.43 12.08
CA TRP A 172 -5.71 2.32 13.51
C TRP A 172 -4.66 3.31 14.01
N LEU A 173 -3.66 3.65 13.21
CA LEU A 173 -2.65 4.65 13.56
C LEU A 173 -3.09 6.08 13.25
N GLN A 174 -4.22 6.25 12.54
CA GLN A 174 -4.76 7.56 12.15
C GLN A 174 -3.71 8.45 11.47
N LEU A 175 -2.90 7.86 10.57
CA LEU A 175 -1.82 8.56 9.86
C LEU A 175 -2.31 9.82 9.12
N ASN A 176 -3.59 9.86 8.77
CA ASN A 176 -4.27 11.00 8.14
C ASN A 176 -4.58 12.17 9.10
N GLN A 177 -4.33 12.04 10.41
CA GLN A 177 -4.64 13.05 11.42
C GLN A 177 -3.41 13.74 11.99
N ILE A 178 -2.22 13.54 11.41
CA ILE A 178 -1.02 14.27 11.80
C ILE A 178 -1.24 15.76 11.51
N ARG A 179 -1.35 16.58 12.57
CA ARG A 179 -1.68 18.02 12.47
C ARG A 179 -0.47 18.93 12.29
N SER A 180 0.72 18.44 12.61
CA SER A 180 1.94 19.22 12.52
C SER A 180 2.30 19.53 11.08
N LYS A 181 2.76 20.76 10.81
CA LYS A 181 3.29 21.18 9.50
C LYS A 181 4.82 21.24 9.47
N HIS A 182 5.48 21.06 10.63
CA HIS A 182 6.93 21.11 10.74
C HIS A 182 7.52 19.75 10.34
N PRO A 183 8.41 19.69 9.32
CA PRO A 183 8.95 18.43 8.81
C PRO A 183 9.53 17.52 9.90
N THR A 184 10.36 18.05 10.80
CA THR A 184 10.98 17.29 11.90
C THR A 184 9.95 16.66 12.83
N SER A 185 8.87 17.39 13.15
CA SER A 185 7.80 16.89 14.01
C SER A 185 6.95 15.83 13.30
N VAL A 186 6.67 16.02 12.02
CA VAL A 186 5.98 15.02 11.19
C VAL A 186 6.81 13.75 11.09
N GLU A 187 8.10 13.87 10.79
CA GLU A 187 9.01 12.74 10.67
C GLU A 187 9.12 11.96 11.99
N ALA A 188 9.34 12.65 13.11
CA ALA A 188 9.37 12.02 14.43
C ALA A 188 8.06 11.29 14.76
N THR A 189 6.91 11.89 14.41
CA THR A 189 5.59 11.28 14.61
C THR A 189 5.43 10.02 13.76
N VAL A 190 5.78 10.08 12.47
CA VAL A 190 5.71 8.93 11.56
C VAL A 190 6.60 7.80 12.05
N ARG A 191 7.86 8.09 12.43
CA ARG A 191 8.78 7.11 12.99
C ARG A 191 8.21 6.46 14.26
N ALA A 192 7.67 7.23 15.19
CA ALA A 192 7.06 6.71 16.41
C ALA A 192 5.85 5.80 16.12
N LEU A 193 5.00 6.16 15.16
CA LEU A 193 3.86 5.34 14.75
C LEU A 193 4.30 4.03 14.07
N LEU A 194 5.39 4.06 13.30
CA LEU A 194 5.96 2.86 12.68
C LEU A 194 6.60 1.92 13.72
N ILE A 195 7.27 2.46 14.73
CA ILE A 195 7.79 1.67 15.86
C ILE A 195 6.62 1.05 16.63
N ALA A 196 5.58 1.83 16.95
CA ALA A 196 4.37 1.34 17.59
C ALA A 196 3.71 0.20 16.78
N TRP A 197 3.69 0.33 15.45
CA TRP A 197 3.19 -0.70 14.56
C TRP A 197 4.04 -1.97 14.57
N ALA A 198 5.38 -1.85 14.56
CA ALA A 198 6.27 -3.00 14.60
C ALA A 198 6.12 -3.78 15.93
N LEU A 199 6.17 -3.07 17.06
CA LEU A 199 6.02 -3.65 18.40
C LEU A 199 4.68 -4.37 18.58
N GLN A 200 3.57 -3.75 18.10
CA GLN A 200 2.28 -4.41 18.20
C GLN A 200 2.17 -5.62 17.26
N GLU A 201 2.70 -5.57 16.03
CA GLU A 201 2.66 -6.73 15.13
C GLU A 201 3.46 -7.91 15.71
N GLU A 202 4.60 -7.65 16.37
CA GLU A 202 5.40 -8.68 17.05
C GLU A 202 4.63 -9.31 18.24
N ALA A 203 4.06 -8.48 19.11
CA ALA A 203 3.26 -8.95 20.24
C ALA A 203 2.03 -9.76 19.77
N MET A 204 1.31 -9.25 18.77
CA MET A 204 0.11 -9.91 18.24
C MET A 204 0.44 -11.15 17.41
N ALA A 205 1.63 -11.25 16.81
CA ALA A 205 2.09 -12.48 16.16
C ALA A 205 2.26 -13.61 17.19
N THR A 206 2.83 -13.30 18.36
CA THR A 206 2.95 -14.26 19.46
C THR A 206 1.58 -14.73 19.94
N ILE A 207 0.63 -13.82 20.19
CA ILE A 207 -0.73 -14.19 20.60
C ILE A 207 -1.41 -15.05 19.53
N ARG A 208 -1.30 -14.66 18.25
CA ARG A 208 -1.90 -15.39 17.13
C ARG A 208 -1.39 -16.83 17.05
N ALA A 209 -0.12 -17.09 17.33
CA ALA A 209 0.45 -18.43 17.32
C ALA A 209 -0.16 -19.37 18.38
N HIS A 210 -0.73 -18.81 19.45
CA HIS A 210 -1.37 -19.57 20.53
C HIS A 210 -2.88 -19.72 20.35
N LEU A 211 -3.48 -19.03 19.36
CA LEU A 211 -4.91 -19.14 19.11
C LEU A 211 -5.21 -20.44 18.37
N PRO A 212 -6.26 -21.18 18.76
CA PRO A 212 -6.67 -22.39 18.06
C PRO A 212 -7.31 -21.99 16.72
N THR A 213 -6.51 -21.98 15.65
CA THR A 213 -6.99 -21.60 14.31
C THR A 213 -7.46 -22.79 13.48
N ASP A 214 -7.00 -23.98 13.85
CA ASP A 214 -7.11 -25.17 13.02
C ASP A 214 -7.89 -26.25 13.76
N THR A 215 -9.14 -26.44 13.33
CA THR A 215 -9.80 -27.74 13.44
C THR A 215 -9.79 -28.37 12.05
N PRO A 216 -9.41 -29.66 11.89
CA PRO A 216 -9.31 -30.31 10.58
C PRO A 216 -10.57 -30.20 9.72
N MET A 217 -11.73 -30.08 10.36
CA MET A 217 -13.04 -29.98 9.71
C MET A 217 -13.49 -28.54 9.40
N ALA A 218 -12.95 -27.53 10.11
CA ALA A 218 -13.32 -26.13 9.95
C ALA A 218 -12.27 -25.22 10.61
N PRO A 219 -11.28 -24.71 9.87
CA PRO A 219 -10.37 -23.71 10.41
C PRO A 219 -11.12 -22.38 10.58
N MET A 220 -11.10 -21.83 11.79
CA MET A 220 -11.65 -20.49 12.04
C MET A 220 -10.55 -19.44 11.86
N PRO A 221 -10.65 -18.55 10.87
CA PRO A 221 -9.59 -17.59 10.61
C PRO A 221 -9.52 -16.54 11.72
N VAL A 222 -8.33 -16.31 12.25
CA VAL A 222 -8.09 -15.23 13.21
C VAL A 222 -8.19 -13.87 12.51
N SER A 223 -9.06 -13.01 13.04
CA SER A 223 -9.20 -11.64 12.53
C SER A 223 -7.97 -10.82 12.88
N ARG A 224 -7.08 -10.64 11.89
CA ARG A 224 -5.94 -9.69 12.00
C ARG A 224 -6.41 -8.27 12.32
N TRP A 225 -7.64 -7.90 11.93
CA TRP A 225 -8.17 -6.57 12.20
C TRP A 225 -8.44 -6.35 13.68
N LEU A 226 -9.07 -7.32 14.33
CA LEU A 226 -9.37 -7.26 15.77
C LEU A 226 -8.09 -7.34 16.60
N LEU A 227 -7.17 -8.26 16.25
CA LEU A 227 -5.89 -8.35 16.97
C LEU A 227 -5.08 -7.05 16.86
N THR A 228 -4.98 -6.44 15.68
CA THR A 228 -4.31 -5.13 15.55
C THR A 228 -4.95 -4.05 16.44
N GLY A 229 -6.29 -4.03 16.54
CA GLY A 229 -7.00 -3.11 17.43
C GLY A 229 -6.64 -3.33 18.90
N ILE A 230 -6.72 -4.58 19.37
CA ILE A 230 -6.35 -4.97 20.74
C ILE A 230 -4.89 -4.62 21.03
N GLY A 231 -3.97 -4.93 20.11
CA GLY A 231 -2.55 -4.65 20.26
C GLY A 231 -2.25 -3.15 20.39
N LEU A 232 -2.84 -2.32 19.53
CA LEU A 232 -2.65 -0.87 19.58
C LEU A 232 -3.33 -0.24 20.79
N ASP A 233 -4.49 -0.73 21.24
CA ASP A 233 -5.13 -0.25 22.46
C ASP A 233 -4.34 -0.64 23.71
N THR A 234 -3.76 -1.84 23.73
CA THR A 234 -2.83 -2.27 24.79
C THR A 234 -1.62 -1.35 24.85
N LEU A 235 -0.99 -1.08 23.70
CA LEU A 235 0.16 -0.17 23.62
C LEU A 235 -0.22 1.25 24.07
N ARG A 236 -1.38 1.77 23.67
CA ARG A 236 -1.89 3.08 24.13
C ARG A 236 -2.04 3.11 25.64
N GLN A 237 -2.57 2.06 26.25
CA GLN A 237 -2.72 1.98 27.70
C GLN A 237 -1.36 1.87 28.42
N GLN A 238 -0.37 1.20 27.83
CA GLN A 238 0.98 1.14 28.40
C GLN A 238 1.68 2.52 28.36
N VAL A 239 1.49 3.29 27.28
CA VAL A 239 2.13 4.60 27.12
C VAL A 239 1.39 5.70 27.88
N PHE A 240 0.06 5.78 27.75
CA PHE A 240 -0.75 6.83 28.37
C PHE A 240 -1.28 6.45 29.75
N GLY A 241 -1.17 5.20 30.17
CA GLY A 241 -1.87 4.63 31.32
C GLY A 241 -3.34 4.33 31.02
N THR A 242 -4.06 3.86 32.04
CA THR A 242 -5.50 3.56 31.90
C THR A 242 -6.34 4.82 31.74
N TRP A 243 -7.33 4.75 30.86
CA TRP A 243 -8.36 5.78 30.73
C TRP A 243 -9.51 5.43 31.67
N SER A 244 -9.67 6.20 32.75
CA SER A 244 -10.83 6.10 33.65
C SER A 244 -11.56 7.43 33.70
N GLN A 245 -12.87 7.40 33.95
CA GLN A 245 -13.68 8.62 34.08
C GLN A 245 -13.10 9.57 35.15
N ALA A 246 -12.64 9.02 36.28
CA ALA A 246 -11.97 9.78 37.33
C ALA A 246 -10.72 10.50 36.81
N ARG A 247 -9.87 9.81 36.05
CA ARG A 247 -8.65 10.41 35.48
C ARG A 247 -8.96 11.50 34.46
N VAL A 248 -10.00 11.31 33.64
CA VAL A 248 -10.47 12.34 32.70
C VAL A 248 -10.92 13.59 33.44
N GLN A 249 -11.70 13.43 34.51
CA GLN A 249 -12.17 14.54 35.33
C GLN A 249 -10.99 15.30 35.98
N THR A 250 -10.04 14.59 36.59
CA THR A 250 -8.83 15.20 37.17
C THR A 250 -7.97 15.88 36.10
N GLY A 251 -7.90 15.32 34.89
CA GLY A 251 -7.12 15.86 33.77
C GLY A 251 -7.80 16.97 32.97
N LEU A 252 -9.08 17.24 33.20
CA LEU A 252 -9.91 18.12 32.36
C LEU A 252 -9.32 19.54 32.16
N PRO A 253 -8.72 20.20 33.19
CA PRO A 253 -8.10 21.51 32.99
C PRO A 253 -6.98 21.50 31.95
N ARG A 254 -6.20 20.40 31.88
CA ARG A 254 -5.12 20.23 30.89
C ARG A 254 -5.66 19.82 29.52
N LEU A 255 -6.77 19.10 29.48
CA LEU A 255 -7.43 18.68 28.24
C LEU A 255 -8.19 19.83 27.55
N ARG A 256 -8.55 20.89 28.28
CA ARG A 256 -9.31 22.04 27.78
C ARG A 256 -8.82 22.54 26.43
N ARG A 257 -7.51 22.71 26.24
CA ARG A 257 -6.92 23.20 24.98
C ARG A 257 -7.16 22.31 23.75
N PHE A 258 -7.51 21.04 23.96
CA PHE A 258 -7.74 20.07 22.89
C PHE A 258 -9.22 19.88 22.58
N VAL A 259 -10.09 20.04 23.60
CA VAL A 259 -11.54 19.82 23.47
C VAL A 259 -12.32 21.12 23.29
N VAL A 260 -11.80 22.25 23.77
CA VAL A 260 -12.38 23.57 23.52
C VAL A 260 -11.88 24.08 22.18
N LEU A 261 -12.81 24.24 21.25
CA LEU A 261 -12.52 24.74 19.91
C LEU A 261 -12.13 26.22 19.98
N SER A 262 -11.15 26.61 19.17
CA SER A 262 -10.92 28.03 18.87
C SER A 262 -12.18 28.64 18.23
N PRO A 263 -12.41 29.96 18.37
CA PRO A 263 -13.53 30.64 17.71
C PRO A 263 -13.54 30.32 16.21
N ARG A 264 -14.71 29.94 15.69
CA ARG A 264 -14.91 29.59 14.27
C ARG A 264 -16.02 30.46 13.69
N ARG A 265 -15.95 30.76 12.39
CA ARG A 265 -17.00 31.49 11.65
C ARG A 265 -18.37 30.81 11.70
N ARG A 266 -18.41 29.47 11.81
CA ARG A 266 -19.64 28.71 12.00
C ARG A 266 -19.72 28.25 13.46
N GLU A 267 -20.69 28.78 14.19
CA GLU A 267 -20.95 28.38 15.56
C GLU A 267 -21.48 26.93 15.63
N PRO A 268 -21.06 26.14 16.64
CA PRO A 268 -21.69 24.85 16.90
C PRO A 268 -23.15 25.05 17.33
N GLN A 269 -24.07 24.49 16.55
CA GLN A 269 -25.51 24.64 16.75
C GLN A 269 -25.97 24.25 18.17
N GLU A 270 -25.38 23.22 18.75
CA GLU A 270 -25.69 22.79 20.12
C GLU A 270 -25.43 23.91 21.14
N THR A 271 -24.32 24.64 21.02
CA THR A 271 -23.95 25.74 21.92
C THR A 271 -24.98 26.87 21.83
N THR A 272 -25.35 27.25 20.62
CA THR A 272 -26.34 28.31 20.36
C THR A 272 -27.72 27.93 20.90
N ILE A 273 -28.18 26.69 20.68
CA ILE A 273 -29.47 26.19 21.21
C ILE A 273 -29.46 26.17 22.75
N ARG A 274 -28.38 25.67 23.37
CA ARG A 274 -28.27 25.63 24.84
C ARG A 274 -28.26 27.03 25.45
N ALA A 275 -27.60 27.99 24.82
CA ALA A 275 -27.58 29.37 25.26
C ALA A 275 -28.99 29.99 25.27
N TRP A 276 -29.74 29.80 24.18
CA TRP A 276 -31.14 30.21 24.07
C TRP A 276 -32.02 29.55 25.15
N LEU A 277 -31.94 28.22 25.30
CA LEU A 277 -32.73 27.47 26.29
C LEU A 277 -32.40 27.86 27.73
N THR A 278 -31.17 28.29 28.02
CA THR A 278 -30.72 28.63 29.39
C THR A 278 -30.76 30.14 29.68
N GLY A 279 -31.22 30.97 28.74
CA GLY A 279 -31.24 32.43 28.86
C GLY A 279 -29.85 33.07 29.02
N ARG A 280 -28.78 32.33 28.71
CA ARG A 280 -27.40 32.84 28.80
C ARG A 280 -27.00 33.44 27.47
N ALA A 281 -26.66 34.73 27.44
CA ALA A 281 -26.02 35.33 26.28
C ALA A 281 -24.62 34.74 26.08
N LEU A 282 -24.33 34.23 24.88
CA LEU A 282 -22.97 33.81 24.51
C LEU A 282 -22.13 35.05 24.22
N VAL A 283 -21.20 35.39 25.10
CA VAL A 283 -20.13 36.34 24.78
C VAL A 283 -19.00 35.54 24.13
N LEU A 284 -19.01 35.46 22.81
CA LEU A 284 -17.90 34.88 22.05
C LEU A 284 -16.86 35.98 21.78
N PRO A 285 -15.56 35.69 21.94
CA PRO A 285 -14.52 36.65 21.57
C PRO A 285 -14.63 36.92 20.05
N CYS A 286 -14.92 38.17 19.71
CA CYS A 286 -15.01 38.66 18.34
C CYS A 286 -13.66 38.44 17.66
N ILE A 287 -13.63 37.75 16.52
CA ILE A 287 -12.51 37.87 15.59
C ILE A 287 -12.79 39.16 14.82
N GLU A 288 -12.22 40.28 15.29
CA GLU A 288 -12.20 41.51 14.50
C GLU A 288 -11.54 41.20 13.15
N GLN A 289 -12.28 41.50 12.09
CA GLN A 289 -11.75 41.53 10.74
C GLN A 289 -10.87 42.77 10.60
N GLU A 290 -9.57 42.65 10.84
CA GLU A 290 -8.63 43.58 10.21
C GLU A 290 -8.62 43.28 8.71
N ALA A 291 -9.36 44.10 7.98
CA ALA A 291 -9.24 44.27 6.54
C ALA A 291 -8.16 45.32 6.27
N ALA A 292 -7.01 44.87 5.76
CA ALA A 292 -6.12 45.58 4.84
C ALA A 292 -5.18 44.56 4.18
#